data_AF-A0A354X092-F1
#
_entry.id   AF-A0A354X092-F1
#
_cell.length_a   1.000
_cell.length_b   1.000
_cell.length_c   1.000
_cell.angle_alpha   90.00
_cell.angle_beta   90.00
_cell.angle_gamma   90.00
#
_symmetry.space_group_name_H-M   'P 1'
#
loop_
_entity.id
_entity.type
_entity.pdbx_description
1 polymer ?
#
loop_
_entity_poly.entity_id
_entity_poly.type
_entity_poly.pdbx_seq_one_letter_code
_entity_poly.pdbx_strand_id
1 'polypeptide(L)'
;MGNVSKIHKFIATGFGSGYCPFAPGTAGAALAVILWYIASLFTSSMCLAGITFLCVIVFTWWGIIASSAVEQIWGKDPSKVVIDEMVGVWIPLLAVPDNDYKYGYALAAFILFRLFDIFKPLGIRQMENFKGGVGIMMDDILSGIYSLILLLIVRYVAG
;
A
#
# COMPACT_ATOMS: atom_id res chain seq x y z
N MET A 1 -4.69 -14.89 -26.10
CA MET A 1 -4.69 -13.91 -24.98
C MET A 1 -5.30 -14.61 -23.79
N GLY A 2 -4.51 -14.90 -22.76
CA GLY A 2 -4.96 -15.70 -21.62
C GLY A 2 -6.11 -15.02 -20.88
N ASN A 3 -7.16 -15.77 -20.55
CA ASN A 3 -8.24 -15.27 -19.70
C ASN A 3 -7.68 -14.97 -18.30
N VAL A 4 -7.39 -13.70 -18.02
CA VAL A 4 -7.02 -13.27 -16.66
C VAL A 4 -8.24 -13.43 -15.77
N SER A 5 -8.11 -14.22 -14.71
CA SER A 5 -9.24 -14.54 -13.83
C SER A 5 -9.80 -13.29 -13.15
N LYS A 6 -11.10 -13.34 -12.79
CA LYS A 6 -11.76 -12.27 -12.04
C LYS A 6 -11.04 -11.96 -10.71
N ILE A 7 -10.42 -12.97 -10.09
CA ILE A 7 -9.67 -12.84 -8.84
C ILE A 7 -8.44 -11.93 -9.04
N HIS A 8 -7.64 -12.14 -10.10
CA HIS A 8 -6.48 -11.26 -10.35
C HIS A 8 -6.91 -9.81 -10.55
N LYS A 9 -8.00 -9.56 -11.30
CA LYS A 9 -8.53 -8.19 -11.48
C LYS A 9 -8.99 -7.58 -10.16
N PHE A 10 -9.69 -8.36 -9.34
CA PHE A 10 -10.17 -7.91 -8.04
C PHE A 10 -9.03 -7.55 -7.08
N ILE A 11 -7.99 -8.39 -7.01
CA ILE A 11 -6.79 -8.11 -6.21
C ILE A 11 -6.05 -6.91 -6.77
N ALA A 12 -5.70 -6.90 -8.06
CA ALA A 12 -4.93 -5.83 -8.68
C ALA A 12 -5.61 -4.46 -8.50
N THR A 13 -6.94 -4.40 -8.62
CA THR A 13 -7.71 -3.16 -8.44
C THR A 13 -7.96 -2.76 -6.98
N GLY A 14 -7.32 -3.41 -6.01
CA GLY A 14 -7.50 -3.10 -4.59
C GLY A 14 -8.96 -3.18 -4.17
N PHE A 15 -9.60 -4.33 -4.44
CA PHE A 15 -11.02 -4.59 -4.15
C PHE A 15 -11.99 -3.68 -4.93
N GLY A 16 -11.56 -3.18 -6.10
CA GLY A 16 -12.36 -2.33 -6.99
C GLY A 16 -12.16 -0.82 -6.78
N SER A 17 -11.38 -0.40 -5.79
CA SER A 17 -11.02 1.02 -5.57
C SER A 17 -10.28 1.63 -6.77
N GLY A 18 -9.50 0.82 -7.50
CA GLY A 18 -8.80 1.22 -8.72
C GLY A 18 -9.70 1.63 -9.88
N TYR A 19 -11.02 1.43 -9.79
CA TYR A 19 -11.98 1.97 -10.76
C TYR A 19 -12.44 3.40 -10.47
N CYS A 20 -11.91 4.04 -9.41
CA CYS A 20 -12.18 5.46 -9.15
C CYS A 20 -11.78 6.33 -10.37
N PRO A 21 -12.65 7.22 -10.88
CA PRO A 21 -12.41 7.93 -12.12
C PRO A 21 -11.38 9.07 -12.04
N PHE A 22 -11.10 9.60 -10.83
CA PHE A 22 -10.26 10.79 -10.66
C PHE A 22 -8.86 10.49 -10.13
N ALA A 23 -8.77 9.69 -9.07
CA ALA A 23 -7.50 9.36 -8.41
C ALA A 23 -7.53 7.91 -7.91
N PRO A 24 -7.36 6.92 -8.81
CA PRO A 24 -7.35 5.50 -8.45
C PRO A 24 -6.40 5.17 -7.29
N GLY A 25 -5.13 5.60 -7.38
CA GLY A 25 -4.12 5.30 -6.37
C GLY A 25 -4.49 5.86 -4.99
N THR A 26 -4.97 7.11 -4.95
CA THR A 26 -5.49 7.72 -3.71
C THR A 26 -6.70 6.97 -3.17
N ALA A 27 -7.61 6.49 -4.02
CA ALA A 27 -8.75 5.69 -3.60
C ALA A 27 -8.33 4.33 -3.01
N GLY A 28 -7.33 3.68 -3.61
CA GLY A 28 -6.73 2.44 -3.11
C GLY A 28 -6.09 2.62 -1.74
N ALA A 29 -5.17 3.59 -1.62
CA ALA A 29 -4.52 3.92 -0.36
C ALA A 29 -5.53 4.34 0.73
N ALA A 30 -6.54 5.14 0.40
CA ALA A 30 -7.58 5.55 1.35
C ALA A 30 -8.42 4.37 1.82
N LEU A 31 -8.81 3.46 0.91
CA LEU A 31 -9.52 2.24 1.28
C LEU A 31 -8.67 1.36 2.20
N ALA A 32 -7.38 1.22 1.94
CA ALA A 32 -6.47 0.47 2.80
C ALA A 32 -6.41 1.03 4.23
N VAL A 33 -6.37 2.36 4.39
CA VAL A 33 -6.41 3.02 5.70
C VAL A 33 -7.79 2.83 6.37
N ILE A 34 -8.89 2.91 5.62
CA ILE A 34 -10.24 2.67 6.14
C ILE A 34 -10.38 1.23 6.67
N LEU A 35 -9.90 0.24 5.90
CA LEU A 35 -9.90 -1.17 6.33
C LEU A 35 -9.06 -1.38 7.59
N TRP A 36 -7.88 -0.76 7.65
CA TRP A 36 -7.03 -0.78 8.84
C TRP A 36 -7.73 -0.13 10.05
N TYR A 37 -8.36 1.03 9.86
CA TYR A 37 -9.11 1.73 10.90
C TYR A 37 -10.25 0.86 11.44
N ILE A 38 -11.06 0.26 10.56
CA ILE A 38 -12.13 -0.66 10.95
C ILE A 38 -11.57 -1.83 11.76
N ALA A 39 -10.50 -2.49 11.29
CA ALA A 39 -9.86 -3.57 12.04
C ALA A 39 -9.35 -3.13 13.42
N SER A 40 -8.87 -1.88 13.53
CA SER A 40 -8.39 -1.29 14.78
C SER A 40 -9.47 -1.08 15.85
N LEU A 41 -10.76 -1.10 15.47
CA LEU A 41 -11.89 -1.00 16.39
C LEU A 41 -12.24 -2.34 17.06
N PHE A 42 -11.82 -3.46 16.47
CA PHE A 42 -12.21 -4.80 16.90
C PHE A 42 -11.04 -5.65 17.42
N THR A 43 -9.83 -5.10 17.44
CA THR A 43 -8.61 -5.85 17.78
C THR A 43 -7.70 -5.04 18.70
N SER A 44 -6.91 -5.74 19.53
CA SER A 44 -5.83 -5.11 20.31
C SER A 44 -4.71 -4.65 19.38
N SER A 45 -3.93 -3.66 19.80
CA SER A 45 -2.89 -3.08 18.94
C SER A 45 -1.78 -4.05 18.54
N MET A 46 -1.44 -5.02 19.40
CA MET A 46 -0.52 -6.11 19.04
C MET A 46 -1.12 -7.02 17.95
N CYS A 47 -2.40 -7.36 18.07
CA CYS A 47 -3.10 -8.17 17.07
C CYS A 47 -3.24 -7.41 15.74
N LEU A 48 -3.60 -6.12 15.80
CA LEU A 48 -3.69 -5.25 14.64
C LEU A 48 -2.36 -5.14 13.88
N ALA A 49 -1.25 -4.94 14.60
CA ALA A 49 0.09 -4.92 14.00
C ALA A 49 0.43 -6.27 13.33
N GLY A 50 0.12 -7.39 13.99
CA GLY A 50 0.28 -8.73 13.42
C GLY A 50 -0.55 -8.96 12.15
N ILE A 51 -1.83 -8.57 12.16
CA ILE A 51 -2.71 -8.65 10.98
C ILE A 51 -2.18 -7.77 9.85
N THR A 52 -1.81 -6.52 10.15
CA THR A 52 -1.29 -5.56 9.17
C THR A 52 0.00 -6.10 8.53
N PHE A 53 0.91 -6.66 9.33
CA PHE A 53 2.14 -7.27 8.84
C PHE A 53 1.84 -8.48 7.93
N LEU A 54 0.94 -9.37 8.34
CA LEU A 54 0.51 -10.49 7.51
C LEU A 54 -0.13 -10.04 6.21
N CYS A 55 -0.97 -9.00 6.24
CA CYS A 55 -1.54 -8.37 5.04
C CYS A 55 -0.45 -7.87 4.10
N VAL A 56 0.55 -7.14 4.59
CA VAL A 56 1.68 -6.67 3.77
C VAL A 56 2.35 -7.85 3.06
N ILE A 57 2.68 -8.93 3.75
CA ILE A 57 3.33 -10.10 3.14
C ILE A 57 2.43 -10.79 2.11
N VAL A 58 1.19 -11.10 2.48
CA VAL A 58 0.26 -11.85 1.63
C VAL A 58 -0.12 -11.04 0.38
N PHE A 59 -0.44 -9.77 0.53
CA PHE A 59 -0.84 -8.91 -0.59
C PHE A 59 0.35 -8.43 -1.41
N THR A 60 1.58 -8.42 -0.89
CA THR A 60 2.77 -8.28 -1.73
C THR A 60 2.88 -9.46 -2.71
N TRP A 61 2.82 -10.69 -2.19
CA TRP A 61 2.93 -11.89 -3.01
C TRP A 61 1.81 -11.97 -4.06
N TRP A 62 0.56 -11.81 -3.63
CA TRP A 62 -0.59 -11.84 -4.54
C TRP A 62 -0.65 -10.63 -5.47
N GLY A 63 -0.20 -9.46 -5.01
CA GLY A 63 -0.11 -8.25 -5.81
C GLY A 63 0.84 -8.43 -6.99
N ILE A 64 2.05 -8.96 -6.76
CA ILE A 64 2.99 -9.25 -7.85
C ILE A 64 2.37 -10.17 -8.91
N ILE A 65 1.69 -11.24 -8.49
CA ILE A 65 1.04 -12.18 -9.41
C ILE A 65 -0.11 -11.50 -10.16
N ALA A 66 -1.00 -10.81 -9.44
CA ALA A 66 -2.16 -10.14 -9.99
C ALA A 66 -1.78 -9.02 -10.97
N SER A 67 -0.87 -8.15 -10.58
CA SER A 67 -0.35 -7.03 -11.39
C SER A 67 0.32 -7.56 -12.66
N SER A 68 1.19 -8.59 -12.55
CA SER A 68 1.81 -9.22 -13.72
C SER A 68 0.79 -9.83 -14.69
N ALA A 69 -0.28 -10.44 -14.17
CA ALA A 69 -1.32 -11.05 -14.99
C ALA A 69 -2.16 -10.00 -15.71
N VAL A 70 -2.55 -8.92 -15.04
CA VAL A 70 -3.39 -7.88 -15.64
C VAL A 70 -2.62 -6.96 -16.58
N GLU A 71 -1.31 -6.78 -16.40
CA GLU A 71 -0.45 -5.99 -17.29
C GLU A 71 -0.52 -6.51 -18.74
N GLN A 72 -0.63 -7.83 -18.93
CA GLN A 72 -0.74 -8.46 -20.24
C GLN A 72 -1.99 -8.07 -21.02
N ILE A 73 -3.05 -7.63 -20.34
CA ILE A 73 -4.35 -7.28 -20.94
C ILE A 73 -4.70 -5.80 -20.82
N TRP A 74 -4.12 -5.09 -19.85
CA TRP A 74 -4.39 -3.67 -19.60
C TRP A 74 -3.27 -2.75 -20.03
N GLY A 75 -2.14 -3.30 -20.49
CA GLY A 75 -0.95 -2.54 -20.84
C GLY A 75 0.01 -2.42 -19.67
N LYS A 76 1.20 -1.87 -19.95
CA LYS A 76 2.23 -1.63 -18.95
C LYS A 76 1.72 -0.64 -17.90
N ASP A 77 1.90 -1.00 -16.63
CA ASP A 77 1.59 -0.16 -15.46
C ASP A 77 0.21 0.53 -15.53
N PRO A 78 -0.89 -0.25 -15.48
CA PRO A 78 -2.22 0.30 -15.63
C PRO A 78 -2.62 1.08 -14.38
N SER A 79 -3.06 2.33 -14.54
CA SER A 79 -3.48 3.20 -13.42
C SER A 79 -4.59 2.66 -12.51
N LYS A 80 -5.26 1.57 -12.90
CA LYS A 80 -6.29 0.89 -12.10
C LYS A 80 -5.71 -0.19 -11.18
N VAL A 81 -4.43 -0.53 -11.33
CA VAL A 81 -3.70 -1.37 -10.38
C VAL A 81 -3.34 -0.46 -9.21
N VAL A 82 -3.87 -0.80 -8.04
CA VAL A 82 -3.74 0.01 -6.81
C VAL A 82 -3.48 -0.87 -5.59
N ILE A 83 -3.09 -2.14 -5.80
CA ILE A 83 -2.77 -3.08 -4.71
C ILE A 83 -1.39 -2.81 -4.11
N ASP A 84 -0.47 -2.34 -4.94
CA ASP A 84 0.78 -1.67 -4.61
C ASP A 84 0.54 -0.53 -3.60
N GLU A 85 -0.41 0.36 -3.89
CA GLU A 85 -0.78 1.50 -3.05
C GLU A 85 -1.33 1.07 -1.68
N MET A 86 -2.13 0.00 -1.67
CA MET A 86 -2.66 -0.57 -0.42
C MET A 86 -1.54 -1.15 0.46
N VAL A 87 -0.63 -1.92 -0.15
CA VAL A 87 0.52 -2.48 0.56
C VAL A 87 1.45 -1.36 1.04
N GLY A 88 1.72 -0.38 0.18
CA GLY A 88 2.59 0.76 0.45
C GLY A 88 2.15 1.54 1.68
N VAL A 89 0.84 1.82 1.84
CA VAL A 89 0.33 2.55 3.02
C VAL A 89 0.21 1.67 4.27
N TRP A 90 0.01 0.36 4.15
CA TRP A 90 -0.01 -0.54 5.32
C TRP A 90 1.34 -0.64 6.01
N ILE A 91 2.44 -0.49 5.28
CA ILE A 91 3.80 -0.52 5.85
C ILE A 91 3.99 0.57 6.94
N PRO A 92 3.81 1.88 6.69
CA PRO A 92 3.94 2.90 7.73
C PRO A 92 2.87 2.81 8.81
N LEU A 93 1.70 2.21 8.54
CA LEU A 93 0.69 1.95 9.57
C LEU A 93 1.19 1.00 10.68
N LEU A 94 2.25 0.22 10.44
CA LEU A 94 2.91 -0.60 11.47
C LEU A 94 3.59 0.24 12.57
N ALA A 95 3.92 1.51 12.31
CA ALA A 95 4.52 2.40 13.32
C ALA A 95 3.50 3.07 14.25
N VAL A 96 2.20 2.99 13.92
CA VAL A 96 1.14 3.69 14.64
C VAL A 96 1.12 3.24 16.12
N PRO A 97 1.27 4.16 17.09
CA PRO A 97 1.27 3.83 18.50
C PRO A 97 -0.14 3.54 19.03
N ASP A 98 -0.18 2.82 20.16
CA ASP A 98 -1.40 2.58 20.92
C ASP A 98 -1.58 3.62 22.03
N ASN A 99 -1.84 4.87 21.62
CA ASN A 99 -2.08 5.99 22.53
C ASN A 99 -3.05 7.00 21.88
N ASP A 100 -3.28 8.12 22.55
CA ASP A 100 -4.22 9.17 22.11
C ASP A 100 -3.88 9.75 20.72
N TYR A 101 -2.64 9.59 20.24
CA TYR A 101 -2.19 10.07 18.94
C TYR A 101 -2.38 9.06 17.80
N LYS A 102 -2.92 7.86 18.06
CA LYS A 102 -3.11 6.76 17.09
C LYS A 102 -3.62 7.23 15.72
N TYR A 103 -4.72 7.98 15.70
CA TYR A 103 -5.33 8.42 14.43
C TYR A 103 -4.53 9.54 13.74
N GLY A 104 -3.82 10.37 14.50
CA GLY A 104 -2.88 11.36 13.95
C GLY A 104 -1.71 10.67 13.25
N TYR A 105 -1.15 9.61 13.83
CA TYR A 105 -0.11 8.79 13.19
C TYR A 105 -0.64 8.03 11.97
N ALA A 106 -1.87 7.53 11.98
CA ALA A 106 -2.47 6.89 10.82
C ALA A 106 -2.67 7.87 9.65
N LEU A 107 -3.11 9.09 9.93
CA LEU A 107 -3.19 10.17 8.92
C LEU A 107 -1.80 10.55 8.41
N ALA A 108 -0.81 10.68 9.31
CA ALA A 108 0.57 10.96 8.92
C ALA A 108 1.16 9.83 8.07
N ALA A 109 0.85 8.56 8.35
CA ALA A 109 1.25 7.41 7.53
C ALA A 109 0.72 7.53 6.11
N PHE A 110 -0.58 7.85 5.96
CA PHE A 110 -1.19 8.08 4.65
C PHE A 110 -0.52 9.24 3.90
N ILE A 111 -0.34 10.39 4.55
CA ILE A 111 0.25 11.58 3.92
C ILE A 111 1.70 11.32 3.52
N LEU A 112 2.53 10.80 4.43
CA LEU A 112 3.94 10.52 4.16
C LEU A 112 4.10 9.52 3.02
N PHE A 113 3.33 8.43 3.05
CA PHE A 113 3.31 7.45 1.97
C PHE A 113 3.01 8.11 0.63
N ARG A 114 1.93 8.89 0.54
CA ARG A 114 1.57 9.59 -0.70
C ARG A 114 2.63 10.57 -1.15
N LEU A 115 3.31 11.26 -0.24
CA LEU A 115 4.42 12.14 -0.59
C LEU A 115 5.58 11.34 -1.20
N PHE A 116 5.98 10.24 -0.59
CA PHE A 116 7.08 9.41 -1.12
C PHE A 116 6.72 8.73 -2.44
N ASP A 117 5.50 8.21 -2.58
CA ASP A 117 5.01 7.60 -3.81
C ASP A 117 4.91 8.61 -4.96
N ILE A 118 4.45 9.85 -4.71
CA ILE A 118 4.35 10.87 -5.77
C ILE A 118 5.73 11.40 -6.18
N PHE A 119 6.61 11.68 -5.21
CA PHE A 119 7.91 12.30 -5.51
C PHE A 119 9.00 11.29 -5.87
N LYS A 120 8.85 10.04 -5.46
CA LYS A 120 9.79 8.92 -5.67
C LYS A 120 11.27 9.26 -5.44
N PRO A 121 11.64 9.86 -4.28
CA PRO A 121 13.03 10.24 -4.00
C PRO A 121 13.92 9.02 -3.71
N LEU A 122 15.24 9.27 -3.62
CA LEU A 122 16.23 8.35 -3.04
C LEU A 122 16.25 6.92 -3.62
N GLY A 123 15.92 6.76 -4.90
CA GLY A 123 15.98 5.46 -5.58
C GLY A 123 14.64 4.75 -5.73
N ILE A 124 13.54 5.28 -5.17
CA ILE A 124 12.18 4.76 -5.42
C ILE A 124 11.90 4.65 -6.92
N ARG A 125 12.20 5.70 -7.68
CA ARG A 125 12.00 5.70 -9.14
C ARG A 125 12.85 4.65 -9.88
N GLN A 126 13.95 4.17 -9.28
CA GLN A 126 14.77 3.12 -9.89
C GLN A 126 14.11 1.74 -9.79
N MET A 127 13.17 1.56 -8.84
CA MET A 127 12.43 0.31 -8.65
C MET A 127 11.45 0.03 -9.81
N GLU A 128 10.98 1.08 -10.50
CA GLU A 128 10.15 0.96 -11.71
C GLU A 128 10.88 0.25 -12.88
N ASN A 129 12.22 0.07 -12.79
CA ASN A 129 13.00 -0.65 -13.80
C ASN A 129 12.83 -2.18 -13.71
N PHE A 130 12.32 -2.71 -12.59
CA PHE A 130 11.96 -4.12 -12.50
C PHE A 130 10.78 -4.41 -13.43
N LYS A 131 10.70 -5.65 -13.94
CA LYS A 131 9.68 -6.04 -14.91
C LYS A 131 8.45 -6.63 -14.23
N GLY A 132 7.29 -6.45 -14.86
CA GLY A 132 6.05 -7.08 -14.41
C GLY A 132 5.52 -6.47 -13.11
N GLY A 133 4.71 -7.24 -12.41
CA GLY A 133 4.16 -6.87 -11.11
C GLY A 133 5.21 -6.68 -10.01
N VAL A 134 6.47 -7.09 -10.19
CA VAL A 134 7.53 -6.74 -9.24
C VAL A 134 7.84 -5.25 -9.32
N GLY A 135 8.00 -4.70 -10.52
CA GLY A 135 8.27 -3.27 -10.71
C GLY A 135 7.14 -2.39 -10.19
N ILE A 136 5.90 -2.82 -10.45
CA ILE A 136 4.67 -2.12 -10.00
C ILE A 136 4.57 -2.10 -8.46
N MET A 137 5.00 -3.15 -7.76
CA MET A 137 4.85 -3.21 -6.30
C MET A 137 6.01 -2.58 -5.53
N MET A 138 7.22 -2.58 -6.09
CA MET A 138 8.44 -2.32 -5.32
C MET A 138 8.70 -0.84 -5.02
N ASP A 139 8.31 0.07 -5.89
CA ASP A 139 8.41 1.51 -5.65
C ASP A 139 7.45 1.96 -4.53
N ASP A 140 6.21 1.46 -4.50
CA ASP A 140 5.26 1.69 -3.41
C ASP A 140 5.71 1.06 -2.09
N ILE A 141 6.24 -0.17 -2.13
CA ILE A 141 6.83 -0.81 -0.94
C ILE A 141 7.97 0.03 -0.39
N LEU A 142 8.87 0.52 -1.23
CA LEU A 142 10.00 1.34 -0.79
C LEU A 142 9.52 2.70 -0.24
N SER A 143 8.51 3.31 -0.88
CA SER A 143 7.82 4.51 -0.38
C SER A 143 7.21 4.29 1.01
N GLY A 144 6.57 3.12 1.21
CA GLY A 144 6.06 2.68 2.49
C GLY A 144 7.15 2.50 3.55
N ILE A 145 8.29 1.90 3.19
CA ILE A 145 9.44 1.74 4.10
C ILE A 145 10.01 3.09 4.53
N TYR A 146 10.17 4.04 3.60
CA TYR A 146 10.67 5.39 3.95
C TYR A 146 9.70 6.12 4.87
N SER A 147 8.40 6.00 4.61
CA SER A 147 7.35 6.53 5.47
C SER A 147 7.39 5.91 6.86
N LEU A 148 7.58 4.59 6.96
CA LEU A 148 7.68 3.86 8.22
C LEU A 148 8.88 4.35 9.03
N ILE A 149 10.05 4.43 8.42
CA ILE A 149 11.28 4.89 9.09
C ILE A 149 11.07 6.30 9.63
N LEU A 150 10.51 7.21 8.84
CA LEU A 150 10.28 8.58 9.27
C LEU A 150 9.28 8.66 10.44
N LEU A 151 8.19 7.89 10.41
CA LEU A 151 7.25 7.82 11.52
C LEU A 151 7.88 7.24 12.79
N LEU A 152 8.73 6.23 12.67
CA LEU A 152 9.45 5.68 13.82
C LEU A 152 10.41 6.70 14.43
N ILE A 153 11.09 7.50 13.61
CA ILE A 153 11.93 8.60 14.08
C ILE A 153 11.08 9.65 14.81
N VAL A 154 9.96 10.08 14.21
CA VAL A 154 9.03 11.04 14.84
C VAL A 154 8.55 10.51 16.18
N ARG A 155 8.15 9.24 16.25
CA ARG A 155 7.70 8.59 17.48
C ARG A 155 8.80 8.56 18.54
N TYR A 156 10.01 8.17 18.16
CA TYR A 156 11.15 8.12 19.07
C TYR A 156 11.50 9.50 19.64
N VAL A 157 11.39 10.57 18.84
CA VAL A 157 11.68 11.94 19.26
C VAL A 157 10.54 12.55 20.09
N ALA A 158 9.28 12.20 19.78
CA ALA A 158 8.11 12.74 20.46
C ALA A 158 7.85 12.16 21.86
N GLY A 159 8.44 10.99 22.19
CA GLY A 159 8.25 10.30 23.47
C GLY A 159 7.16 9.24 23.41
#